data_AF-A0A158NWI3-F1
#
_entry.id   AF-A0A158NWI3-F1
#
_cell.length_a   1.000
_cell.length_b   1.000
_cell.length_c   1.000
_cell.angle_alpha   90.00
_cell.angle_beta   90.00
_cell.angle_gamma   90.00
#
_symmetry.space_group_name_H-M   'P 1'
#
loop_
_entity.id
_entity.type
_entity.pdbx_description
1 polymer ?
#
loop_
_entity_poly.entity_id
_entity_poly.type
_entity_poly.pdbx_seq_one_letter_code
_entity_poly.pdbx_strand_id
1 'polypeptide(L)'
;MGLVPAQQAHTPPQPTELPMFTCPRRPNIGREGRPIGLRANHFQISMPRGYVHHYDISIQPDKCPRKVNREIVETMVHAYTKIFQSRKPVFDGRNNLYTRDPLPIGHDKVELEVTLPGEGKDRVFRVVIKWLAQVSLFALEEALEGRTRQIPYDAVLALDVVMRHLPSMTYTPVGRSFFSTPEGYYHPLGGGREVWFGFHQSVRPSQWKMMLNIDVSATAFYKAQPVIEFMCEVLDIRDINEQRKPLTDSQRVKFTKEIKGLKIEITHCGAMKRKYRVCNVTRKPAQMQSFPLQLENGQTVECTVAKYFLDKYKMKLRHPHLPCLQVGQEHKHTYLPLEVCNIVAGQRCIKKLTDMQTSTMIKATARSAPDREREINNLVRRADFNNDSYVQEFGLTISNSMMEVRGRVLPPPKLQYGGRVSSLSGQVRNFQLINNLYLFLKTKQQAMPNQGVWDMRGKQFFTGVEIRVWAIACFAPQRTVREDALRSFTTQLQKISNDAGMPIIGQPCFCKYATGPDQVEPMFRYLKSTFSQLQLVCVVLPGKTPVY
;
A
#
# COMPACT_ATOMS: atom_id res chain seq x y z
N MET A 1 -1.92 -31.64 68.18
CA MET A 1 -2.44 -31.36 66.83
C MET A 1 -2.47 -29.85 66.66
N GLY A 2 -1.79 -29.18 65.73
CA GLY A 2 -0.81 -29.52 64.72
C GLY A 2 -0.20 -28.17 64.28
N LEU A 3 1.12 -28.12 64.12
CA LEU A 3 1.84 -26.93 63.66
C LEU A 3 1.60 -26.75 62.15
N VAL A 4 1.15 -25.56 61.73
CA VAL A 4 1.04 -25.17 60.32
C VAL A 4 2.39 -24.59 59.87
N PRO A 5 3.04 -25.08 58.79
CA PRO A 5 4.33 -24.56 58.36
C PRO A 5 4.19 -23.27 57.55
N ALA A 6 5.20 -22.39 57.68
CA ALA A 6 5.33 -21.14 56.94
C ALA A 6 5.51 -21.37 55.42
N GLN A 7 4.78 -20.61 54.61
CA GLN A 7 4.88 -20.60 53.15
C GLN A 7 6.24 -20.04 52.70
N GLN A 8 6.98 -20.83 51.93
CA GLN A 8 8.16 -20.37 51.20
C GLN A 8 7.74 -19.48 50.02
N ALA A 9 8.37 -18.30 49.91
CA ALA A 9 8.18 -17.39 48.79
C ALA A 9 8.76 -18.00 47.50
N HIS A 10 7.91 -18.23 46.51
CA HIS A 10 8.33 -18.61 45.16
C HIS A 10 8.96 -17.41 44.44
N THR A 11 10.27 -17.44 44.22
CA THR A 11 10.94 -16.62 43.20
C THR A 11 10.48 -17.07 41.81
N PRO A 12 10.08 -16.15 40.91
CA PRO A 12 9.73 -16.50 39.54
C PRO A 12 10.97 -17.03 38.79
N PRO A 13 10.82 -18.05 37.92
CA PRO A 13 11.93 -18.59 37.16
C PRO A 13 12.51 -17.50 36.24
N GLN A 14 13.84 -17.37 36.25
CA GLN A 14 14.55 -16.53 35.27
C GLN A 14 14.17 -16.96 33.85
N PRO A 15 13.86 -16.02 32.94
CA PRO A 15 13.58 -16.36 31.56
C PRO A 15 14.84 -16.98 30.93
N THR A 16 14.72 -18.25 30.52
CA THR A 16 15.73 -18.95 29.72
C THR A 16 16.08 -18.11 28.50
N GLU A 17 17.35 -17.70 28.38
CA GLU A 17 17.86 -16.98 27.21
C GLU A 17 17.60 -17.81 25.94
N LEU A 18 16.71 -17.33 25.08
CA LEU A 18 16.47 -17.92 23.78
C LEU A 18 17.77 -17.85 22.95
N PRO A 19 18.13 -18.90 22.19
CA PRO A 19 19.35 -18.88 21.39
C PRO A 19 19.33 -17.72 20.40
N MET A 20 20.37 -16.88 20.45
CA MET A 20 20.55 -15.77 19.52
C MET A 20 20.90 -16.28 18.12
N PHE A 21 19.90 -16.33 17.24
CA PHE A 21 20.12 -16.64 15.83
C PHE A 21 20.86 -15.49 15.14
N THR A 22 22.11 -15.75 14.72
CA THR A 22 22.90 -14.78 13.96
C THR A 22 22.94 -15.18 12.49
N CYS A 23 22.56 -14.26 11.60
CA CYS A 23 22.61 -14.50 10.16
C CYS A 23 24.03 -14.89 9.70
N PRO A 24 24.16 -15.83 8.73
CA PRO A 24 25.46 -16.24 8.19
C PRO A 24 26.12 -15.09 7.42
N ARG A 25 27.45 -15.05 7.45
CA ARG A 25 28.22 -14.09 6.63
C ARG A 25 28.12 -14.49 5.16
N ARG A 26 28.22 -13.50 4.27
CA ARG A 26 28.38 -13.74 2.84
C ARG A 26 29.67 -14.57 2.64
N PRO A 27 29.61 -15.78 2.08
CA PRO A 27 30.79 -16.64 1.96
C PRO A 27 31.77 -16.14 0.89
N ASN A 28 31.25 -15.64 -0.23
CA ASN A 28 32.03 -15.13 -1.36
C ASN A 28 31.15 -14.28 -2.31
N ILE A 29 31.75 -13.83 -3.42
CA ILE A 29 31.06 -13.16 -4.53
C ILE A 29 30.96 -14.14 -5.69
N GLY A 30 29.76 -14.27 -6.28
CA GLY A 30 29.55 -15.17 -7.42
C GLY A 30 30.31 -14.70 -8.67
N ARG A 31 30.80 -15.67 -9.46
CA ARG A 31 31.65 -15.43 -10.64
C ARG A 31 30.99 -15.78 -11.98
N GLU A 32 29.91 -16.56 -11.96
CA GLU A 32 29.25 -17.05 -13.18
C GLU A 32 28.39 -16.00 -13.88
N GLY A 33 28.23 -16.13 -15.20
CA GLY A 33 27.37 -15.26 -16.02
C GLY A 33 28.13 -14.08 -16.64
N ARG A 34 27.57 -13.55 -17.73
CA ARG A 34 28.19 -12.43 -18.47
C ARG A 34 28.06 -11.13 -17.67
N PRO A 35 29.11 -10.28 -17.62
CA PRO A 35 29.03 -9.01 -16.92
C PRO A 35 28.05 -8.04 -17.61
N ILE A 36 27.42 -7.17 -16.82
CA ILE A 36 26.57 -6.08 -17.30
C ILE A 36 26.72 -4.86 -16.38
N GLY A 37 26.87 -3.66 -16.95
CA GLY A 37 26.84 -2.42 -16.20
C GLY A 37 25.41 -2.02 -15.87
N LEU A 38 25.14 -1.69 -14.61
CA LEU A 38 23.82 -1.30 -14.13
C LEU A 38 23.92 -0.01 -13.34
N ARG A 39 22.81 0.73 -13.26
CA ARG A 39 22.64 1.85 -12.35
C ARG A 39 21.53 1.51 -11.36
N ALA A 40 21.83 1.66 -10.09
CA ALA A 40 20.87 1.50 -9.01
C ALA A 40 20.38 2.87 -8.57
N ASN A 41 19.10 2.98 -8.24
CA ASN A 41 18.47 4.16 -7.64
C ASN A 41 18.88 4.38 -6.17
N HIS A 42 20.16 4.17 -5.89
CA HIS A 42 20.83 4.36 -4.63
C HIS A 42 21.85 5.48 -4.81
N PHE A 43 21.78 6.47 -3.94
CA PHE A 43 22.61 7.67 -3.95
C PHE A 43 23.51 7.63 -2.72
N GLN A 44 24.81 7.78 -2.89
CA GLN A 44 25.76 7.69 -1.79
C GLN A 44 25.53 8.82 -0.78
N ILE A 45 25.50 8.47 0.51
CA ILE A 45 25.54 9.43 1.62
C ILE A 45 26.97 9.45 2.16
N SER A 46 27.59 10.62 2.21
CA SER A 46 28.82 10.83 2.97
C SER A 46 28.46 11.46 4.31
N MET A 47 29.02 10.91 5.38
CA MET A 47 28.71 11.26 6.77
C MET A 47 29.95 11.83 7.45
N PRO A 48 29.81 12.77 8.40
CA PRO A 48 30.95 13.23 9.17
C PRO A 48 31.32 12.20 10.25
N ARG A 49 32.53 12.33 10.78
CA ARG A 49 32.93 11.61 12.00
C ARG A 49 32.30 12.25 13.25
N GLY A 50 32.30 11.48 14.32
CA GLY A 50 31.83 11.90 15.64
C GLY A 50 30.45 11.34 15.98
N TYR A 51 29.66 12.13 16.70
CA TYR A 51 28.47 11.66 17.38
C TYR A 51 27.23 12.48 17.06
N VAL A 52 26.08 11.89 17.35
CA VAL A 52 24.77 12.55 17.35
C VAL A 52 24.17 12.38 18.74
N HIS A 53 23.51 13.41 19.27
CA HIS A 53 22.88 13.36 20.59
C HIS A 53 21.41 12.97 20.43
N HIS A 54 20.99 11.94 21.14
CA HIS A 54 19.61 11.42 21.12
C HIS A 54 18.89 11.82 22.40
N TYR A 55 17.71 12.42 22.23
CA TYR A 55 16.80 12.83 23.29
C TYR A 55 15.47 12.10 23.15
N ASP A 56 14.92 11.69 24.30
CA ASP A 56 13.54 11.23 24.41
C ASP A 56 12.61 12.43 24.61
N ILE A 57 11.53 12.47 23.83
CA ILE A 57 10.50 13.51 23.84
C ILE A 57 9.17 12.89 24.25
N SER A 58 8.55 13.42 25.30
CA SER A 58 7.19 13.08 25.71
C SER A 58 6.27 14.29 25.57
N ILE A 59 5.19 14.15 24.80
CA ILE A 59 4.21 15.21 24.55
C ILE A 59 2.89 14.82 25.23
N GLN A 60 2.33 15.72 26.04
CA GLN A 60 1.00 15.57 26.62
C GLN A 60 0.05 16.65 26.09
N PRO A 61 -1.16 16.29 25.62
CA PRO A 61 -1.71 14.92 25.50
C PRO A 61 -1.02 14.03 24.45
N ASP A 62 -0.99 12.72 24.70
CA ASP A 62 -0.18 11.71 23.98
C ASP A 62 -0.84 11.13 22.70
N LYS A 63 -2.13 11.40 22.48
CA LYS A 63 -2.92 10.86 21.35
C LYS A 63 -2.93 11.76 20.11
N CYS A 64 -1.96 12.66 19.99
CA CYS A 64 -1.87 13.57 18.86
C CYS A 64 -1.33 12.85 17.59
N PRO A 65 -1.83 13.19 16.39
CA PRO A 65 -1.25 12.70 15.14
C PRO A 65 0.21 13.14 15.01
N ARG A 66 1.06 12.32 14.38
CA ARG A 66 2.48 12.63 14.15
C ARG A 66 2.72 14.01 13.52
N LYS A 67 1.85 14.46 12.60
CA LYS A 67 1.95 15.79 12.00
C LYS A 67 1.83 16.89 13.05
N VAL A 68 0.87 16.77 13.97
CA VAL A 68 0.69 17.71 15.07
C VAL A 68 1.89 17.67 16.01
N ASN A 69 2.43 16.49 16.32
CA ASN A 69 3.64 16.38 17.16
C ASN A 69 4.83 17.10 16.53
N ARG A 70 4.97 17.07 15.19
CA ARG A 70 6.01 17.82 14.47
C ARG A 70 5.79 19.33 14.58
N GLU A 71 4.57 19.80 14.39
CA GLU A 71 4.20 21.21 14.58
C GLU A 71 4.49 21.70 16.02
N ILE A 72 4.21 20.85 17.03
CA ILE A 72 4.52 21.13 18.44
C ILE A 72 6.04 21.31 18.63
N VAL A 73 6.84 20.35 18.15
CA VAL A 73 8.30 20.42 18.30
C VAL A 73 8.89 21.58 17.50
N GLU A 74 8.39 21.87 16.30
CA GLU A 74 8.81 23.03 15.52
C GLU A 74 8.52 24.33 16.28
N THR A 75 7.32 24.49 16.82
CA THR A 75 6.96 25.67 17.62
C THR A 75 7.81 25.79 18.89
N MET A 76 8.10 24.66 19.54
CA MET A 76 8.99 24.60 20.71
C MET A 76 10.41 25.09 20.37
N VAL A 77 10.95 24.66 19.24
CA VAL A 77 12.31 25.06 18.80
C VAL A 77 12.39 26.56 18.55
N HIS A 78 11.34 27.15 17.95
CA HIS A 78 11.27 28.59 17.73
C HIS A 78 11.06 29.39 19.02
N ALA A 79 10.24 28.88 19.96
CA ALA A 79 9.92 29.59 21.20
C ALA A 79 11.06 29.56 22.23
N TYR A 80 11.81 28.46 22.33
CA TYR A 80 12.83 28.24 23.36
C TYR A 80 14.26 28.40 22.82
N THR A 81 14.55 29.54 22.21
CA THR A 81 15.85 29.85 21.59
C THR A 81 17.05 29.72 22.54
N LYS A 82 16.87 29.90 23.85
CA LYS A 82 17.92 29.70 24.86
C LYS A 82 18.42 28.24 24.95
N ILE A 83 17.51 27.28 24.74
CA ILE A 83 17.83 25.84 24.77
C ILE A 83 18.41 25.41 23.42
N PHE A 84 17.75 25.79 22.32
CA PHE A 84 18.16 25.30 21.01
C PHE A 84 19.32 26.10 20.40
N GLN A 85 19.56 27.35 20.81
CA GLN A 85 20.69 28.21 20.40
C GLN A 85 20.98 28.15 18.89
N SER A 86 19.94 28.32 18.06
CA SER A 86 19.96 28.20 16.59
C SER A 86 20.21 26.80 15.99
N ARG A 87 20.40 25.76 16.82
CA ARG A 87 20.49 24.37 16.35
C ARG A 87 19.20 23.91 15.70
N LYS A 88 19.34 23.00 14.74
CA LYS A 88 18.22 22.43 13.98
C LYS A 88 17.98 20.97 14.36
N PRO A 89 17.28 20.71 15.48
CA PRO A 89 16.97 19.34 15.87
C PRO A 89 16.08 18.66 14.83
N VAL A 90 16.27 17.37 14.65
CA VAL A 90 15.40 16.54 13.81
C VAL A 90 14.59 15.60 14.69
N PHE A 91 13.32 15.43 14.32
CA PHE A 91 12.33 14.68 15.10
C PHE A 91 11.62 13.63 14.25
N ASP A 92 11.33 12.47 14.82
CA ASP A 92 10.63 11.36 14.16
C ASP A 92 9.09 11.49 14.18
N GLY A 93 8.55 12.47 14.91
CA GLY A 93 7.11 12.69 15.07
C GLY A 93 6.49 11.91 16.24
N ARG A 94 7.31 11.22 17.04
CA ARG A 94 6.90 10.45 18.22
C ARG A 94 7.71 10.87 19.44
N ASN A 95 8.85 10.24 19.67
CA ASN A 95 9.63 10.41 20.89
C ASN A 95 11.14 10.55 20.64
N ASN A 96 11.62 10.45 19.40
CA ASN A 96 13.06 10.50 19.12
C ASN A 96 13.43 11.83 18.49
N LEU A 97 14.19 12.62 19.22
CA LEU A 97 14.78 13.88 18.76
C LEU A 97 16.30 13.78 18.74
N TYR A 98 16.92 14.27 17.67
CA TYR A 98 18.37 14.23 17.50
C TYR A 98 18.91 15.63 17.24
N THR A 99 20.10 15.91 17.77
CA THR A 99 20.89 17.11 17.47
C THR A 99 22.32 16.74 17.13
N ARG A 100 22.99 17.59 16.36
CA ARG A 100 24.41 17.44 16.05
C ARG A 100 25.27 17.66 17.30
N ASP A 101 25.03 18.77 17.99
CA ASP A 101 25.72 19.16 19.22
C ASP A 101 24.79 19.02 20.44
N PRO A 102 25.34 18.83 21.65
CA PRO A 102 24.53 18.65 22.85
C PRO A 102 23.75 19.92 23.19
N LEU A 103 22.48 19.74 23.56
CA LEU A 103 21.66 20.79 24.16
C LEU A 103 22.15 21.14 25.58
N PRO A 104 22.09 22.42 25.99
CA PRO A 104 22.54 22.91 27.30
C PRO A 104 21.52 22.58 28.42
N ILE A 105 21.10 21.31 28.51
CA ILE A 105 20.10 20.84 29.48
C ILE A 105 20.65 19.80 30.46
N GLY A 106 21.91 19.37 30.28
CA GLY A 106 22.49 18.28 31.05
C GLY A 106 21.82 16.93 30.77
N HIS A 107 21.72 16.09 31.80
CA HIS A 107 21.07 14.76 31.73
C HIS A 107 19.67 14.73 32.38
N ASP A 108 19.28 15.82 33.04
CA ASP A 108 18.00 15.93 33.72
C ASP A 108 16.86 16.17 32.73
N LYS A 109 15.64 15.87 33.17
CA LYS A 109 14.44 16.15 32.38
C LYS A 109 14.14 17.65 32.42
N VAL A 110 13.84 18.23 31.26
CA VAL A 110 13.35 19.61 31.13
C VAL A 110 11.92 19.58 30.65
N GLU A 111 11.04 20.31 31.32
CA GLU A 111 9.64 20.42 30.96
C GLU A 111 9.34 21.80 30.39
N LEU A 112 8.71 21.83 29.23
CA LEU A 112 8.39 23.04 28.48
C LEU A 112 6.90 23.07 28.17
N GLU A 113 6.33 24.26 28.12
CA GLU A 113 4.96 24.48 27.70
C GLU A 113 4.94 25.06 26.29
N VAL A 114 4.15 24.47 25.39
CA VAL A 114 4.06 24.87 23.98
C VAL A 114 2.61 25.11 23.63
N THR A 115 2.32 26.31 23.13
CA THR A 115 0.97 26.70 22.75
C THR A 115 0.85 26.71 21.23
N LEU A 116 -0.06 25.90 20.69
CA LEU A 116 -0.43 25.95 19.28
C LEU A 116 -1.76 26.68 19.09
N PRO A 117 -1.88 27.51 18.04
CA PRO A 117 -3.16 28.11 17.69
C PRO A 117 -4.18 27.00 17.39
N GLY A 118 -5.34 27.08 18.03
CA GLY A 118 -6.44 26.14 17.81
C GLY A 118 -7.63 26.80 17.10
N GLU A 119 -8.53 25.97 16.58
CA GLU A 119 -9.79 26.44 16.00
C GLU A 119 -10.75 26.88 17.13
N GLY A 120 -10.57 28.11 17.61
CA GLY A 120 -11.39 28.78 18.62
C GLY A 120 -10.72 28.95 19.98
N LYS A 121 -9.92 27.98 20.44
CA LYS A 121 -9.11 28.08 21.66
C LYS A 121 -7.73 27.50 21.43
N ASP A 122 -6.72 28.20 21.91
CA ASP A 122 -5.34 27.73 21.90
C ASP A 122 -5.18 26.42 22.65
N ARG A 123 -4.31 25.56 22.12
CA ARG A 123 -4.02 24.24 22.68
C ARG A 123 -2.65 24.30 23.32
N VAL A 124 -2.63 24.09 24.63
CA VAL A 124 -1.42 24.03 25.43
C VAL A 124 -0.96 22.58 25.54
N PHE A 125 0.33 22.36 25.28
CA PHE A 125 0.99 21.05 25.33
C PHE A 125 2.14 21.11 26.33
N ARG A 126 2.25 20.10 27.18
CA ARG A 126 3.44 19.90 28.03
C ARG A 126 4.39 18.96 27.32
N VAL A 127 5.60 19.44 27.04
CA VAL A 127 6.65 18.71 26.35
C VAL A 127 7.80 18.46 27.32
N VAL A 128 8.18 17.20 27.49
CA VAL A 128 9.33 16.81 28.33
C VAL A 128 10.45 16.36 27.41
N ILE A 129 11.64 16.92 27.61
CA ILE A 129 12.88 16.56 26.91
C ILE A 129 13.84 15.93 27.89
N LYS A 130 14.40 14.77 27.55
CA LYS A 130 15.42 14.10 28.36
C LYS A 130 16.55 13.57 27.47
N TRP A 131 17.79 13.81 27.84
CA TRP A 131 18.93 13.18 27.16
C TRP A 131 18.87 11.66 27.35
N LEU A 132 19.05 10.91 26.27
CA LEU A 132 18.97 9.45 26.28
C LEU A 132 20.31 8.77 25.98
N ALA A 133 20.95 9.14 24.88
CA ALA A 133 22.18 8.49 24.44
C ALA A 133 23.02 9.37 23.51
N GLN A 134 24.26 8.93 23.29
CA GLN A 134 25.15 9.45 22.27
C GLN A 134 25.36 8.37 21.19
N VAL A 135 24.97 8.68 19.96
CA VAL A 135 24.98 7.76 18.82
C VAL A 135 26.26 7.97 18.01
N SER A 136 27.09 6.93 17.89
CA SER A 136 28.39 7.03 17.20
C SER A 136 28.26 6.79 15.69
N LEU A 137 28.52 7.83 14.89
CA LEU A 137 28.61 7.70 13.44
C LEU A 137 29.92 7.02 13.01
N PHE A 138 30.97 7.14 13.84
CA PHE A 138 32.23 6.43 13.64
C PHE A 138 32.04 4.91 13.71
N ALA A 139 31.32 4.42 14.72
CA ALA A 139 31.04 2.98 14.85
C ALA A 139 30.26 2.44 13.63
N LEU A 140 29.39 3.25 13.03
CA LEU A 140 28.69 2.91 11.80
C LEU A 140 29.68 2.82 10.61
N GLU A 141 30.60 3.77 10.47
CA GLU A 141 31.67 3.74 9.46
C GLU A 141 32.53 2.46 9.60
N GLU A 142 32.96 2.11 10.82
CA GLU A 142 33.70 0.86 11.07
C GLU A 142 32.92 -0.40 10.68
N ALA A 143 31.61 -0.41 10.95
CA ALA A 143 30.74 -1.52 10.61
C ALA A 143 30.56 -1.68 9.09
N LEU A 144 30.47 -0.55 8.37
CA LEU A 144 30.38 -0.55 6.90
C LEU A 144 31.67 -1.03 6.25
N GLU A 145 32.83 -0.69 6.81
CA GLU A 145 34.13 -1.21 6.38
C GLU A 145 34.36 -2.68 6.75
N GLY A 146 33.43 -3.29 7.50
CA GLY A 146 33.50 -4.69 7.90
C GLY A 146 34.42 -4.96 9.10
N ARG A 147 34.85 -3.91 9.83
CA ARG A 147 35.63 -4.07 11.08
C ARG A 147 34.78 -4.68 12.19
N THR A 148 33.47 -4.44 12.18
CA THR A 148 32.51 -5.02 13.12
C THR A 148 31.43 -5.82 12.40
N ARG A 149 30.85 -6.81 13.09
CA ARG A 149 29.80 -7.69 12.50
C ARG A 149 28.42 -7.06 12.53
N GLN A 150 28.15 -6.21 13.52
CA GLN A 150 26.82 -5.64 13.76
C GLN A 150 26.79 -4.21 13.25
N ILE A 151 25.75 -3.89 12.48
CA ILE A 151 25.48 -2.52 12.08
C ILE A 151 24.79 -1.81 13.25
N PRO A 152 25.33 -0.69 13.77
CA PRO A 152 24.66 0.13 14.79
C PRO A 152 23.33 0.67 14.26
N TYR A 153 22.23 0.04 14.67
CA TYR A 153 20.90 0.34 14.13
C TYR A 153 20.37 1.69 14.59
N ASP A 154 20.76 2.13 15.78
CA ASP A 154 20.53 3.47 16.32
C ASP A 154 21.12 4.56 15.41
N ALA A 155 22.34 4.38 14.89
CA ALA A 155 22.96 5.29 13.93
C ALA A 155 22.21 5.31 12.60
N VAL A 156 21.80 4.14 12.09
CA VAL A 156 20.99 4.06 10.86
C VAL A 156 19.64 4.76 11.03
N LEU A 157 18.99 4.59 12.19
CA LEU A 157 17.75 5.26 12.52
C LEU A 157 17.92 6.78 12.63
N ALA A 158 18.96 7.26 13.30
CA ALA A 158 19.25 8.69 13.41
C ALA A 158 19.38 9.32 12.02
N LEU A 159 20.13 8.69 11.11
CA LEU A 159 20.28 9.15 9.73
C LEU A 159 18.96 9.10 8.95
N ASP A 160 18.14 8.05 9.11
CA ASP A 160 16.81 8.00 8.48
C ASP A 160 15.91 9.13 8.97
N VAL A 161 15.95 9.47 10.27
CA VAL A 161 15.18 10.59 10.84
C VAL A 161 15.67 11.93 10.31
N VAL A 162 16.99 12.16 10.24
CA VAL A 162 17.57 13.38 9.64
C VAL A 162 17.05 13.55 8.21
N MET A 163 17.27 12.55 7.36
CA MET A 163 16.90 12.62 5.94
C MET A 163 15.40 12.79 5.72
N ARG A 164 14.57 12.37 6.68
CA ARG A 164 13.10 12.43 6.57
C ARG A 164 12.49 13.66 7.21
N HIS A 165 13.26 14.46 7.94
CA HIS A 165 12.69 15.50 8.80
C HIS A 165 11.92 16.55 8.00
N LEU A 166 12.59 17.23 7.07
CA LEU A 166 11.97 18.24 6.22
C LEU A 166 10.86 17.66 5.31
N PRO A 167 11.08 16.56 4.56
CA PRO A 167 10.00 15.95 3.77
C PRO A 167 8.76 15.57 4.58
N SER A 168 8.92 15.22 5.87
CA SER A 168 7.79 14.88 6.74
C SER A 168 6.93 16.08 7.17
N MET A 169 7.47 17.29 7.03
CA MET A 169 6.76 18.55 7.32
C MET A 169 6.17 19.14 6.04
N THR A 170 6.89 19.03 4.92
CA THR A 170 6.49 19.59 3.61
C THR A 170 5.45 18.72 2.88
N TYR A 171 5.58 17.40 2.92
CA TYR A 171 4.74 16.47 2.16
C TYR A 171 3.79 15.68 3.07
N THR A 172 2.90 14.88 2.46
CA THR A 172 2.07 13.91 3.18
C THR A 172 2.79 12.56 3.30
N PRO A 173 3.23 12.16 4.51
CA PRO A 173 3.98 10.92 4.69
C PRO A 173 3.06 9.71 4.69
N VAL A 174 3.41 8.69 3.90
CA VAL A 174 2.70 7.41 3.84
C VAL A 174 3.73 6.28 3.90
N GLY A 175 3.84 5.65 5.07
CA GLY A 175 4.86 4.64 5.31
C GLY A 175 6.26 5.23 5.12
N ARG A 176 6.99 4.73 4.12
CA ARG A 176 8.33 5.23 3.76
C ARG A 176 8.34 6.23 2.61
N SER A 177 7.19 6.59 2.07
CA SER A 177 7.06 7.51 0.94
C SER A 177 6.44 8.85 1.33
N PHE A 178 6.65 9.86 0.49
CA PHE A 178 6.14 11.21 0.62
C PHE A 178 5.34 11.58 -0.63
N PHE A 179 4.15 12.16 -0.45
CA PHE A 179 3.24 12.51 -1.54
C PHE A 179 2.81 13.97 -1.44
N SER A 180 2.67 14.63 -2.58
CA SER A 180 2.18 16.00 -2.69
C SER A 180 0.86 16.05 -3.46
N THR A 181 0.12 17.13 -3.25
CA THR A 181 -1.02 17.47 -4.11
C THR A 181 -0.57 17.56 -5.57
N PRO A 182 -1.40 17.11 -6.53
CA PRO A 182 -1.14 17.29 -7.94
C PRO A 182 -0.94 18.76 -8.32
N GLU A 183 0.21 19.07 -8.92
CA GLU A 183 0.53 20.38 -9.50
C GLU A 183 0.90 20.19 -10.97
N GLY A 184 0.13 20.79 -11.88
CA GLY A 184 0.37 20.68 -13.32
C GLY A 184 -0.04 19.34 -13.95
N TYR A 185 -0.73 18.46 -13.23
CA TYR A 185 -1.32 17.23 -13.77
C TYR A 185 -2.64 16.91 -13.07
N TYR A 186 -3.55 16.21 -13.78
CA TYR A 186 -4.85 15.80 -13.26
C TYR A 186 -5.16 14.36 -13.68
N HIS A 187 -5.21 13.45 -12.71
CA HIS A 187 -5.47 12.02 -12.93
C HIS A 187 -6.60 11.53 -12.01
N PRO A 188 -7.86 11.86 -12.32
CA PRO A 188 -9.00 11.35 -11.57
C PRO A 188 -9.15 9.85 -11.80
N LEU A 189 -9.48 9.14 -10.73
CA LEU A 189 -9.82 7.72 -10.77
C LEU A 189 -11.35 7.50 -10.81
N GLY A 190 -12.12 8.54 -10.50
CA GLY A 190 -13.57 8.46 -10.28
C GLY A 190 -13.91 7.97 -8.86
N GLY A 191 -15.17 8.15 -8.44
CA GLY A 191 -15.60 7.85 -7.07
C GLY A 191 -14.95 8.74 -6.01
N GLY A 192 -14.61 9.98 -6.37
CA GLY A 192 -14.00 10.98 -5.50
C GLY A 192 -12.53 10.72 -5.18
N ARG A 193 -11.85 9.96 -6.05
CA ARG A 193 -10.45 9.55 -5.88
C ARG A 193 -9.58 10.07 -7.02
N GLU A 194 -8.33 10.31 -6.74
CA GLU A 194 -7.32 10.76 -7.70
C GLU A 194 -5.94 10.15 -7.38
N VAL A 195 -5.04 10.21 -8.35
CA VAL A 195 -3.64 9.75 -8.18
C VAL A 195 -2.78 10.90 -7.67
N TRP A 196 -2.06 10.66 -6.58
CA TRP A 196 -0.96 11.52 -6.16
C TRP A 196 0.37 10.83 -6.46
N PHE A 197 1.29 11.57 -7.06
CA PHE A 197 2.68 11.15 -7.22
C PHE A 197 3.50 11.62 -6.02
N GLY A 198 4.62 10.95 -5.85
CA GLY A 198 5.51 11.14 -4.73
C GLY A 198 6.76 10.31 -4.89
N PHE A 199 7.47 10.11 -3.80
CA PHE A 199 8.70 9.32 -3.80
C PHE A 199 8.82 8.47 -2.55
N HIS A 200 9.35 7.26 -2.73
CA HIS A 200 9.88 6.43 -1.67
C HIS A 200 11.27 6.94 -1.30
N GLN A 201 11.56 6.95 0.00
CA GLN A 201 12.88 7.27 0.53
C GLN A 201 13.27 6.25 1.59
N SER A 202 14.51 5.77 1.59
CA SER A 202 15.03 5.04 2.76
C SER A 202 16.54 5.07 2.82
N VAL A 203 17.07 5.20 4.03
CA VAL A 203 18.51 5.07 4.29
C VAL A 203 18.85 3.58 4.50
N ARG A 204 19.89 3.09 3.82
CA ARG A 204 20.30 1.67 3.84
C ARG A 204 21.81 1.54 4.01
N PRO A 205 22.30 0.68 4.93
CA PRO A 205 23.72 0.30 4.93
C PRO A 205 24.05 -0.56 3.70
N SER A 206 25.26 -0.40 3.18
CA SER A 206 25.82 -1.23 2.12
C SER A 206 27.24 -1.69 2.50
N GLN A 207 27.92 -2.44 1.63
CA GLN A 207 29.29 -2.92 1.89
C GLN A 207 30.33 -1.81 2.02
N TRP A 208 30.04 -0.58 1.59
CA TRP A 208 31.04 0.49 1.52
C TRP A 208 30.56 1.75 2.22
N LYS A 209 29.33 2.18 1.94
CA LYS A 209 28.79 3.46 2.41
C LYS A 209 27.31 3.36 2.73
N MET A 210 26.79 4.37 3.43
CA MET A 210 25.36 4.55 3.55
C MET A 210 24.76 5.00 2.22
N MET A 211 23.60 4.45 1.88
CA MET A 211 22.91 4.73 0.62
C MET A 211 21.52 5.29 0.89
N LEU A 212 21.19 6.38 0.22
CA LEU A 212 19.84 6.90 0.11
C LEU A 212 19.16 6.21 -1.08
N ASN A 213 18.19 5.33 -0.81
CA ASN A 213 17.37 4.71 -1.83
C ASN A 213 16.16 5.58 -2.12
N ILE A 214 16.05 6.05 -3.38
CA ILE A 214 14.96 6.92 -3.86
C ILE A 214 14.25 6.25 -5.02
N ASP A 215 12.92 6.24 -5.01
CA ASP A 215 12.14 5.75 -6.15
C ASP A 215 10.86 6.57 -6.32
N VAL A 216 10.37 6.71 -7.55
CA VAL A 216 9.09 7.35 -7.80
C VAL A 216 7.96 6.44 -7.34
N SER A 217 6.94 7.05 -6.73
CA SER A 217 5.79 6.35 -6.16
C SER A 217 4.49 7.06 -6.57
N ALA A 218 3.41 6.29 -6.67
CA ALA A 218 2.08 6.82 -6.90
C ALA A 218 1.06 6.05 -6.06
N THR A 219 0.10 6.75 -5.47
CA THR A 219 -0.99 6.11 -4.71
C THR A 219 -2.28 6.92 -4.82
N ALA A 220 -3.41 6.26 -4.57
CA ALA A 220 -4.71 6.92 -4.59
C ALA A 220 -4.95 7.75 -3.31
N PHE A 221 -5.47 8.96 -3.50
CA PHE A 221 -5.96 9.86 -2.47
C PHE A 221 -7.42 10.24 -2.76
N TYR A 222 -8.14 10.68 -1.74
CA TYR A 222 -9.44 11.31 -1.91
C TYR A 222 -9.26 12.76 -2.35
N LYS A 223 -10.02 13.18 -3.36
CA LYS A 223 -10.04 14.56 -3.85
C LYS A 223 -10.49 15.50 -2.73
N ALA A 224 -9.84 16.65 -2.62
CA ALA A 224 -10.32 17.73 -1.78
C ALA A 224 -11.46 18.46 -2.51
N GLN A 225 -12.71 18.13 -2.18
CA GLN A 225 -13.88 18.63 -2.89
C GLN A 225 -15.13 18.68 -2.00
N PRO A 226 -16.18 19.43 -2.38
CA PRO A 226 -17.47 19.41 -1.70
C PRO A 226 -18.02 17.98 -1.56
N VAL A 227 -18.64 17.68 -0.41
CA VAL A 227 -19.21 16.35 -0.16
C VAL A 227 -20.34 16.03 -1.14
N ILE A 228 -21.07 17.04 -1.63
CA ILE A 228 -22.06 16.88 -2.69
C ILE A 228 -21.42 16.32 -3.97
N GLU A 229 -20.31 16.89 -4.43
CA GLU A 229 -19.59 16.40 -5.61
C GLU A 229 -19.02 15.00 -5.39
N PHE A 230 -18.46 14.75 -4.19
CA PHE A 230 -18.01 13.42 -3.80
C PHE A 230 -19.15 12.38 -3.86
N MET A 231 -20.34 12.73 -3.36
CA MET A 231 -21.53 11.87 -3.46
C MET A 231 -21.91 11.62 -4.92
N CYS A 232 -21.92 12.64 -5.76
CA CYS A 232 -22.23 12.51 -7.19
C CYS A 232 -21.26 11.56 -7.89
N GLU A 233 -19.95 11.69 -7.65
CA GLU A 233 -18.95 10.77 -8.21
C GLU A 233 -19.10 9.32 -7.72
N VAL A 234 -19.49 9.11 -6.45
CA VAL A 234 -19.67 7.76 -5.88
C VAL A 234 -20.94 7.09 -6.41
N LEU A 235 -22.00 7.88 -6.62
CA LEU A 235 -23.30 7.40 -7.05
C LEU A 235 -23.51 7.47 -8.57
N ASP A 236 -22.49 7.91 -9.31
CA ASP A 236 -22.52 8.10 -10.76
C ASP A 236 -23.65 9.05 -11.20
N ILE A 237 -23.92 10.09 -10.39
CA ILE A 237 -24.90 11.15 -10.67
C ILE A 237 -24.21 12.26 -11.46
N ARG A 238 -24.74 12.59 -12.64
CA ARG A 238 -24.14 13.61 -13.54
C ARG A 238 -24.44 15.04 -13.08
N ASP A 239 -25.70 15.31 -12.73
CA ASP A 239 -26.14 16.61 -12.21
C ASP A 239 -26.93 16.41 -10.92
N ILE A 240 -26.53 17.12 -9.86
CA ILE A 240 -27.21 17.13 -8.57
C ILE A 240 -28.65 17.67 -8.68
N ASN A 241 -28.94 18.53 -9.66
CA ASN A 241 -30.26 19.10 -9.88
C ASN A 241 -31.29 18.09 -10.38
N GLU A 242 -30.84 16.97 -10.97
CA GLU A 242 -31.70 15.84 -11.36
C GLU A 242 -32.12 15.03 -10.12
N GLN A 243 -31.30 15.02 -9.07
CA GLN A 243 -31.58 14.32 -7.82
C GLN A 243 -32.52 15.14 -6.94
N ARG A 244 -33.79 15.26 -7.34
CA ARG A 244 -34.85 15.95 -6.57
C ARG A 244 -35.48 15.09 -5.47
N LYS A 245 -35.28 13.77 -5.52
CA LYS A 245 -35.80 12.80 -4.56
C LYS A 245 -34.73 12.43 -3.52
N PRO A 246 -35.12 12.00 -2.31
CA PRO A 246 -34.19 11.39 -1.36
C PRO A 246 -33.43 10.21 -1.98
N LEU A 247 -32.24 9.92 -1.47
CA LEU A 247 -31.47 8.75 -1.90
C LEU A 247 -32.23 7.47 -1.57
N THR A 248 -32.23 6.51 -2.50
CA THR A 248 -32.69 5.15 -2.21
C THR A 248 -31.80 4.51 -1.14
N ASP A 249 -32.32 3.50 -0.42
CA ASP A 249 -31.53 2.82 0.61
C ASP A 249 -30.24 2.19 0.04
N SER A 250 -30.28 1.67 -1.20
CA SER A 250 -29.09 1.15 -1.89
C SER A 250 -28.05 2.24 -2.16
N GLN A 251 -28.46 3.39 -2.70
CA GLN A 251 -27.57 4.54 -2.93
C GLN A 251 -26.99 5.07 -1.62
N ARG A 252 -27.83 5.23 -0.59
CA ARG A 252 -27.40 5.67 0.73
C ARG A 252 -26.35 4.72 1.31
N VAL A 253 -26.58 3.41 1.28
CA VAL A 253 -25.60 2.41 1.76
C VAL A 253 -24.30 2.46 0.95
N LYS A 254 -24.36 2.60 -0.38
CA LYS A 254 -23.16 2.76 -1.24
C LYS A 254 -22.37 4.01 -0.82
N PHE A 255 -23.04 5.14 -0.66
CA PHE A 255 -22.42 6.40 -0.22
C PHE A 255 -21.84 6.31 1.20
N THR A 256 -22.59 5.76 2.17
CA THR A 256 -22.13 5.55 3.56
C THR A 256 -20.86 4.70 3.57
N LYS A 257 -20.82 3.61 2.80
CA LYS A 257 -19.64 2.75 2.70
C LYS A 257 -18.42 3.51 2.20
N GLU A 258 -18.58 4.51 1.34
CA GLU A 258 -17.48 5.31 0.80
C GLU A 258 -17.03 6.44 1.73
N ILE A 259 -17.95 7.20 2.32
CA ILE A 259 -17.61 8.38 3.14
C ILE A 259 -17.30 8.08 4.61
N LYS A 260 -17.83 6.97 5.16
CA LYS A 260 -17.56 6.60 6.56
C LYS A 260 -16.06 6.46 6.81
N GLY A 261 -15.60 7.12 7.86
CA GLY A 261 -14.20 7.18 8.26
C GLY A 261 -13.41 8.35 7.66
N LEU A 262 -13.91 9.04 6.63
CA LEU A 262 -13.21 10.20 6.07
C LEU A 262 -13.32 11.42 6.98
N LYS A 263 -12.30 12.28 6.93
CA LYS A 263 -12.32 13.60 7.55
C LYS A 263 -12.94 14.62 6.60
N ILE A 264 -13.81 15.45 7.15
CA ILE A 264 -14.45 16.57 6.46
C ILE A 264 -14.16 17.86 7.23
N GLU A 265 -14.24 18.98 6.54
CA GLU A 265 -14.19 20.32 7.15
C GLU A 265 -15.47 21.08 6.83
N ILE A 266 -15.89 21.92 7.78
CA ILE A 266 -17.10 22.73 7.62
C ILE A 266 -16.83 24.03 6.88
N THR A 267 -17.82 24.51 6.15
CA THR A 267 -17.74 25.75 5.35
C THR A 267 -18.67 26.87 5.83
N HIS A 268 -19.59 26.59 6.76
CA HIS A 268 -20.65 27.52 7.19
C HIS A 268 -20.25 28.48 8.32
N CYS A 269 -19.06 28.33 8.92
CA CYS A 269 -18.59 29.14 10.05
C CYS A 269 -17.49 30.14 9.66
N GLY A 270 -17.57 30.74 8.47
CA GLY A 270 -16.63 31.77 8.01
C GLY A 270 -15.17 31.33 8.06
N ALA A 271 -14.34 32.04 8.83
CA ALA A 271 -12.91 31.72 9.00
C ALA A 271 -12.65 30.41 9.78
N MET A 272 -13.63 29.89 10.52
CA MET A 272 -13.49 28.69 11.34
C MET A 272 -13.71 27.42 10.51
N LYS A 273 -12.63 26.77 10.07
CA LYS A 273 -12.65 25.55 9.23
C LYS A 273 -12.58 24.26 10.04
N ARG A 274 -13.55 24.07 10.94
CA ARG A 274 -13.51 22.94 11.88
C ARG A 274 -13.53 21.58 11.19
N LYS A 275 -12.59 20.70 11.58
CA LYS A 275 -12.45 19.35 11.03
C LYS A 275 -13.14 18.28 11.88
N TYR A 276 -13.84 17.36 11.21
CA TYR A 276 -14.51 16.24 11.84
C TYR A 276 -14.26 14.94 11.10
N ARG A 277 -14.39 13.80 11.79
CA ARG A 277 -14.41 12.47 11.14
C ARG A 277 -15.86 11.99 11.03
N VAL A 278 -16.25 11.56 9.83
CA VAL A 278 -17.57 10.98 9.56
C VAL A 278 -17.66 9.59 10.16
N CYS A 279 -18.66 9.37 11.00
CA CYS A 279 -18.93 8.07 11.59
C CYS A 279 -20.15 7.39 10.97
N ASN A 280 -21.12 8.16 10.44
CA ASN A 280 -22.29 7.61 9.77
C ASN A 280 -22.95 8.59 8.79
N VAL A 281 -23.97 8.11 8.07
CA VAL A 281 -24.88 8.92 7.24
C VAL A 281 -26.31 8.63 7.69
N THR A 282 -27.11 9.66 7.92
CA THR A 282 -28.46 9.52 8.46
C THR A 282 -29.40 8.84 7.47
N ARG A 283 -30.40 8.10 7.97
CA ARG A 283 -31.47 7.53 7.14
C ARG A 283 -32.49 8.59 6.73
N LYS A 284 -32.84 9.49 7.66
CA LYS A 284 -33.74 10.61 7.40
C LYS A 284 -33.01 11.75 6.68
N PRO A 285 -33.69 12.46 5.76
CA PRO A 285 -33.13 13.65 5.11
C PRO A 285 -32.99 14.83 6.09
N ALA A 286 -32.19 15.83 5.74
CA ALA A 286 -31.90 16.99 6.61
C ALA A 286 -33.16 17.75 7.08
N GLN A 287 -34.22 17.79 6.26
CA GLN A 287 -35.50 18.39 6.64
C GLN A 287 -36.30 17.61 7.69
N MET A 288 -36.03 16.32 7.86
CA MET A 288 -36.74 15.43 8.81
C MET A 288 -35.84 14.90 9.92
N GLN A 289 -34.51 14.97 9.76
CA GLN A 289 -33.57 14.54 10.77
C GLN A 289 -33.59 15.56 11.90
N SER A 290 -33.93 15.10 13.10
CA SER A 290 -33.99 15.92 14.31
C SER A 290 -32.92 15.52 15.33
N PHE A 291 -32.71 16.40 16.29
CA PHE A 291 -31.85 16.19 17.44
C PHE A 291 -32.33 17.02 18.63
N PRO A 292 -32.04 16.59 19.86
CA PRO A 292 -32.34 17.37 21.06
C PRO A 292 -31.44 18.62 21.12
N LEU A 293 -32.06 19.80 21.06
CA LEU A 293 -31.40 21.10 21.18
C LEU A 293 -31.75 21.72 22.53
N GLN A 294 -30.74 22.01 23.35
CA GLN A 294 -30.92 22.82 24.56
C GLN A 294 -30.98 24.29 24.20
N LEU A 295 -32.06 24.96 24.60
CA LEU A 295 -32.25 26.40 24.48
C LEU A 295 -31.60 27.12 25.68
N GLU A 296 -31.41 28.43 25.57
CA GLU A 296 -30.78 29.26 26.62
C GLU A 296 -31.55 29.25 27.94
N ASN A 297 -32.86 29.00 27.89
CA ASN A 297 -33.72 28.85 29.07
C ASN A 297 -33.62 27.46 29.75
N GLY A 298 -32.69 26.60 29.31
CA GLY A 298 -32.49 25.25 29.83
C GLY A 298 -33.46 24.18 29.29
N GLN A 299 -34.48 24.57 28.52
CA GLN A 299 -35.43 23.63 27.91
C GLN A 299 -34.78 22.88 26.75
N THR A 300 -35.02 21.56 26.66
CA THR A 300 -34.62 20.76 25.50
C THR A 300 -35.78 20.62 24.53
N VAL A 301 -35.59 21.04 23.28
CA VAL A 301 -36.57 20.92 22.20
C VAL A 301 -36.03 20.07 21.07
N GLU A 302 -36.88 19.27 20.43
CA GLU A 302 -36.52 18.57 19.21
C GLU A 302 -36.48 19.57 18.04
N CYS A 303 -35.30 19.73 17.43
CA CYS A 303 -35.09 20.63 16.31
C CYS A 303 -34.58 19.86 15.10
N THR A 304 -35.13 20.13 13.91
CA THR A 304 -34.61 19.52 12.68
C THR A 304 -33.32 20.20 12.24
N VAL A 305 -32.45 19.45 11.56
CA VAL A 305 -31.18 19.99 11.05
C VAL A 305 -31.42 21.17 10.12
N ALA A 306 -32.39 21.06 9.19
CA ALA A 306 -32.73 22.17 8.30
C ALA A 306 -33.21 23.43 9.05
N LYS A 307 -34.07 23.27 10.06
CA LYS A 307 -34.55 24.39 10.88
C LYS A 307 -33.42 25.04 11.68
N TYR A 308 -32.58 24.23 12.32
CA TYR A 308 -31.43 24.73 13.08
C TYR A 308 -30.48 25.57 12.20
N PHE A 309 -30.17 25.12 10.98
CA PHE A 309 -29.30 25.87 10.07
C PHE A 309 -29.95 27.18 9.58
N LEU A 310 -31.26 27.19 9.37
CA LEU A 310 -32.00 28.40 9.04
C LEU A 310 -32.02 29.39 10.22
N ASP A 311 -32.31 28.93 11.42
CA ASP A 311 -32.49 29.78 12.59
C ASP A 311 -31.15 30.33 13.11
N LYS A 312 -30.14 29.46 13.25
CA LYS A 312 -28.83 29.81 13.84
C LYS A 312 -27.86 30.45 12.86
N TYR A 313 -27.76 29.91 11.64
CA TYR A 313 -26.79 30.36 10.64
C TYR A 313 -27.42 31.19 9.52
N LYS A 314 -28.73 31.45 9.58
CA LYS A 314 -29.48 32.18 8.53
C LYS A 314 -29.30 31.55 7.14
N MET A 315 -29.14 30.23 7.11
CA MET A 315 -28.80 29.47 5.92
C MET A 315 -29.95 28.57 5.50
N LYS A 316 -30.59 28.91 4.38
CA LYS A 316 -31.59 28.03 3.74
C LYS A 316 -30.87 26.94 2.95
N LEU A 317 -31.07 25.69 3.34
CA LEU A 317 -30.44 24.57 2.65
C LEU A 317 -30.95 24.43 1.21
N ARG A 318 -30.03 24.18 0.27
CA ARG A 318 -30.35 23.96 -1.15
C ARG A 318 -30.85 22.54 -1.41
N HIS A 319 -30.32 21.55 -0.67
CA HIS A 319 -30.66 20.15 -0.83
C HIS A 319 -31.20 19.52 0.48
N PRO A 320 -32.32 20.04 1.03
CA PRO A 320 -32.86 19.59 2.31
C PRO A 320 -33.38 18.14 2.30
N HIS A 321 -33.62 17.58 1.12
CA HIS A 321 -34.04 16.19 0.87
C HIS A 321 -32.89 15.18 0.91
N LEU A 322 -31.63 15.62 0.98
CA LEU A 322 -30.46 14.74 1.14
C LEU A 322 -30.20 14.41 2.62
N PRO A 323 -29.52 13.28 2.92
CA PRO A 323 -29.19 12.92 4.29
C PRO A 323 -28.12 13.86 4.90
N CYS A 324 -27.88 13.72 6.20
CA CYS A 324 -26.79 14.39 6.91
C CYS A 324 -25.62 13.43 7.17
N LEU A 325 -24.42 13.99 7.32
CA LEU A 325 -23.29 13.29 7.91
C LEU A 325 -23.41 13.33 9.43
N GLN A 326 -23.32 12.16 10.07
CA GLN A 326 -23.07 12.09 11.50
C GLN A 326 -21.56 12.09 11.73
N VAL A 327 -21.09 12.96 12.62
CA VAL A 327 -19.65 13.16 12.85
C VAL A 327 -19.27 13.11 14.33
N GLY A 328 -18.00 12.80 14.59
CA GLY A 328 -17.49 12.71 15.96
C GLY A 328 -17.85 11.38 16.61
N GLN A 329 -18.42 11.43 17.83
CA GLN A 329 -18.78 10.24 18.60
C GLN A 329 -20.12 9.68 18.10
N GLU A 330 -20.19 8.38 17.80
CA GLU A 330 -21.40 7.74 17.24
C GLU A 330 -22.63 7.81 18.17
N HIS A 331 -22.44 7.89 19.49
CA HIS A 331 -23.52 8.05 20.47
C HIS A 331 -23.99 9.51 20.62
N LYS A 332 -23.35 10.46 19.95
CA LYS A 332 -23.75 11.88 19.95
C LYS A 332 -24.51 12.24 18.68
N HIS A 333 -25.31 13.30 18.79
CA HIS A 333 -26.24 13.74 17.75
C HIS A 333 -25.70 14.92 16.94
N THR A 334 -24.43 14.87 16.52
CA THR A 334 -23.83 15.93 15.70
C THR A 334 -24.02 15.62 14.22
N TYR A 335 -24.96 16.32 13.60
CA TYR A 335 -25.34 16.15 12.20
C TYR A 335 -24.96 17.37 11.36
N LEU A 336 -24.36 17.13 10.19
CA LEU A 336 -23.98 18.16 9.24
C LEU A 336 -24.64 17.90 7.88
N PRO A 337 -25.35 18.88 7.28
CA PRO A 337 -25.79 18.82 5.89
C PRO A 337 -24.61 18.60 4.94
N LEU A 338 -24.82 17.84 3.86
CA LEU A 338 -23.75 17.55 2.89
C LEU A 338 -23.17 18.82 2.26
N GLU A 339 -24.02 19.83 2.00
CA GLU A 339 -23.67 21.09 1.34
C GLU A 339 -22.77 22.02 2.15
N VAL A 340 -22.59 21.77 3.46
CA VAL A 340 -21.71 22.57 4.33
C VAL A 340 -20.40 21.85 4.67
N CYS A 341 -20.06 20.80 3.92
CA CYS A 341 -18.91 19.93 4.17
C CYS A 341 -18.02 19.78 2.94
N ASN A 342 -16.70 19.89 3.12
CA ASN A 342 -15.69 19.52 2.13
C ASN A 342 -14.87 18.32 2.62
N ILE A 343 -14.47 17.44 1.70
CA ILE A 343 -13.50 16.38 1.98
C ILE A 343 -12.13 17.05 2.24
N VAL A 344 -11.51 16.74 3.38
CA VAL A 344 -10.18 17.29 3.72
C VAL A 344 -9.12 16.70 2.80
N ALA A 345 -8.21 17.54 2.30
CA ALA A 345 -7.09 17.15 1.44
C ALA A 345 -6.10 16.17 2.13
N GLY A 346 -5.30 15.45 1.34
CA GLY A 346 -4.22 14.59 1.85
C GLY A 346 -4.68 13.32 2.55
N GLN A 347 -5.90 12.86 2.28
CA GLN A 347 -6.41 11.60 2.82
C GLN A 347 -6.18 10.45 1.84
N ARG A 348 -5.22 9.57 2.16
CA ARG A 348 -4.94 8.37 1.36
C ARG A 348 -6.16 7.45 1.30
N CYS A 349 -6.47 6.95 0.11
CA CYS A 349 -7.44 5.88 -0.06
C CYS A 349 -6.82 4.54 0.35
N ILE A 350 -7.35 3.95 1.43
CA ILE A 350 -6.92 2.62 1.94
C ILE A 350 -7.85 1.52 1.39
N LYS A 351 -9.06 1.89 0.97
CA LYS A 351 -10.04 0.96 0.40
C LYS A 351 -9.50 0.44 -0.94
N LYS A 352 -9.80 -0.82 -1.24
CA LYS A 352 -9.43 -1.43 -2.52
C LYS A 352 -10.04 -0.61 -3.67
N LEU A 353 -9.24 -0.32 -4.68
CA LEU A 353 -9.69 0.31 -5.91
C LEU A 353 -10.57 -0.67 -6.71
N THR A 354 -11.54 -0.15 -7.44
CA THR A 354 -12.29 -0.97 -8.41
C THR A 354 -11.38 -1.41 -9.55
N ASP A 355 -11.79 -2.42 -10.32
CA ASP A 355 -11.00 -2.90 -11.46
C ASP A 355 -10.76 -1.79 -12.50
N MET A 356 -11.77 -0.92 -12.71
CA MET A 356 -11.67 0.26 -13.57
C MET A 356 -10.68 1.29 -13.02
N GLN A 357 -10.79 1.64 -11.73
CA GLN A 357 -9.85 2.55 -11.06
C GLN A 357 -8.42 2.02 -11.10
N THR A 358 -8.24 0.71 -10.92
CA THR A 358 -6.92 0.05 -10.99
C THR A 358 -6.34 0.16 -12.40
N SER A 359 -7.15 -0.10 -13.43
CA SER A 359 -6.74 0.08 -14.84
C SER A 359 -6.32 1.52 -15.14
N THR A 360 -7.11 2.51 -14.71
CA THR A 360 -6.78 3.93 -14.87
C THR A 360 -5.51 4.31 -14.12
N MET A 361 -5.32 3.82 -12.90
CA MET A 361 -4.12 4.05 -12.10
C MET A 361 -2.87 3.46 -12.78
N ILE A 362 -2.95 2.23 -13.29
CA ILE A 362 -1.83 1.60 -14.03
C ILE A 362 -1.50 2.42 -15.27
N LYS A 363 -2.50 2.83 -16.06
CA LYS A 363 -2.29 3.66 -17.26
C LYS A 363 -1.62 5.00 -16.94
N ALA A 364 -2.01 5.64 -15.84
CA ALA A 364 -1.41 6.92 -15.42
C ALA A 364 0.04 6.77 -14.93
N THR A 365 0.39 5.62 -14.34
CA THR A 365 1.64 5.44 -13.58
C THR A 365 2.67 4.53 -14.26
N ALA A 366 2.28 3.79 -15.31
CA ALA A 366 3.19 2.95 -16.06
C ALA A 366 4.28 3.80 -16.74
N ARG A 367 5.53 3.41 -16.53
CA ARG A 367 6.73 4.05 -17.10
C ARG A 367 7.70 2.99 -17.56
N SER A 368 8.39 3.26 -18.67
CA SER A 368 9.52 2.43 -19.11
C SER A 368 10.68 2.56 -18.12
N ALA A 369 11.61 1.61 -18.11
CA ALA A 369 12.79 1.69 -17.24
C ALA A 369 13.64 2.96 -17.49
N PRO A 370 13.94 3.36 -18.75
CA PRO A 370 14.64 4.61 -19.04
C PRO A 370 13.90 5.86 -18.55
N ASP A 371 12.58 5.92 -18.72
CA ASP A 371 11.78 7.07 -18.27
C ASP A 371 11.73 7.16 -16.75
N ARG A 372 11.55 6.02 -16.06
CA ARG A 372 11.58 5.95 -14.61
C ARG A 372 12.94 6.39 -14.06
N GLU A 373 14.03 5.98 -14.70
CA GLU A 373 15.38 6.41 -14.32
C GLU A 373 15.54 7.94 -14.45
N ARG A 374 15.07 8.51 -15.56
CA ARG A 374 15.07 9.96 -15.79
C ARG A 374 14.23 10.71 -14.76
N GLU A 375 13.05 10.21 -14.44
CA GLU A 375 12.17 10.78 -13.41
C GLU A 375 12.84 10.78 -12.03
N ILE A 376 13.47 9.67 -11.63
CA ILE A 376 14.20 9.60 -10.35
C ILE A 376 15.36 10.59 -10.32
N ASN A 377 16.16 10.66 -11.39
CA ASN A 377 17.27 11.61 -11.47
C ASN A 377 16.80 13.07 -11.41
N ASN A 378 15.70 13.40 -12.10
CA ASN A 378 15.08 14.72 -12.02
C ASN A 378 14.57 15.02 -10.62
N LEU A 379 13.98 14.03 -9.94
CA LEU A 379 13.49 14.17 -8.58
C LEU A 379 14.63 14.47 -7.60
N VAL A 380 15.74 13.73 -7.66
CA VAL A 380 16.90 13.98 -6.80
C VAL A 380 17.50 15.36 -7.03
N ARG A 381 17.60 15.79 -8.30
CA ARG A 381 18.07 17.15 -8.63
C ARG A 381 17.15 18.24 -8.08
N ARG A 382 15.83 18.05 -8.14
CA ARG A 382 14.85 19.03 -7.63
C ARG A 382 14.75 19.02 -6.10
N ALA A 383 14.90 17.86 -5.48
CA ALA A 383 14.89 17.72 -4.03
C ALA A 383 16.09 18.43 -3.39
N ASP A 384 17.21 18.51 -4.12
CA ASP A 384 18.41 19.25 -3.76
C ASP A 384 18.81 19.03 -2.29
N PHE A 385 18.95 17.76 -1.91
CA PHE A 385 19.15 17.34 -0.51
C PHE A 385 20.34 18.03 0.17
N ASN A 386 21.33 18.49 -0.60
CA ASN A 386 22.50 19.19 -0.06
C ASN A 386 22.21 20.64 0.34
N ASN A 387 21.08 21.22 -0.08
CA ASN A 387 20.56 22.51 0.37
C ASN A 387 19.49 22.36 1.48
N ASP A 388 19.14 21.14 1.89
CA ASP A 388 18.32 20.92 3.07
C ASP A 388 19.11 21.33 4.32
N SER A 389 18.60 22.35 5.01
CA SER A 389 19.31 22.94 6.13
C SER A 389 19.45 22.02 7.35
N TYR A 390 18.61 20.98 7.49
CA TYR A 390 18.75 19.94 8.50
C TYR A 390 19.82 18.91 8.10
N VAL A 391 19.93 18.60 6.80
CA VAL A 391 20.98 17.70 6.29
C VAL A 391 22.36 18.36 6.45
N GLN A 392 22.46 19.66 6.17
CA GLN A 392 23.66 20.47 6.37
C GLN A 392 24.09 20.55 7.85
N GLU A 393 23.15 20.78 8.77
CA GLU A 393 23.40 20.80 10.22
C GLU A 393 24.11 19.52 10.70
N PHE A 394 23.69 18.36 10.16
CA PHE A 394 24.27 17.06 10.49
C PHE A 394 25.53 16.72 9.67
N GLY A 395 26.02 17.66 8.85
CA GLY A 395 27.23 17.49 8.03
C GLY A 395 27.12 16.41 6.96
N LEU A 396 25.89 16.05 6.55
CA LEU A 396 25.66 15.02 5.55
C LEU A 396 25.75 15.60 4.14
N THR A 397 26.25 14.80 3.19
CA THR A 397 26.22 15.13 1.76
C THR A 397 25.72 13.93 0.97
N ILE A 398 24.96 14.20 -0.09
CA ILE A 398 24.31 13.19 -0.92
C ILE A 398 24.79 13.35 -2.36
N SER A 399 25.20 12.24 -2.98
CA SER A 399 25.53 12.21 -4.40
C SER A 399 24.29 12.41 -5.26
N ASN A 400 24.41 13.20 -6.32
CA ASN A 400 23.34 13.42 -7.31
C ASN A 400 23.32 12.36 -8.43
N SER A 401 24.23 11.38 -8.37
CA SER A 401 24.34 10.31 -9.37
C SER A 401 23.93 8.98 -8.78
N MET A 402 23.13 8.23 -9.55
CA MET A 402 22.82 6.83 -9.26
C MET A 402 24.11 6.00 -9.14
N MET A 403 24.13 5.06 -8.20
CA MET A 403 25.26 4.16 -8.01
C MET A 403 25.43 3.22 -9.20
N GLU A 404 26.61 3.23 -9.80
CA GLU A 404 27.00 2.26 -10.82
C GLU A 404 27.39 0.93 -10.17
N VAL A 405 26.79 -0.16 -10.63
CA VAL A 405 27.05 -1.50 -10.10
C VAL A 405 27.26 -2.49 -11.25
N ARG A 406 28.22 -3.40 -11.07
CA ARG A 406 28.47 -4.48 -12.03
C ARG A 406 27.60 -5.68 -11.70
N GLY A 407 26.58 -5.90 -12.53
CA GLY A 407 25.75 -7.09 -12.49
C GLY A 407 26.32 -8.26 -13.29
N ARG A 408 25.64 -9.41 -13.21
CA ARG A 408 25.89 -10.61 -14.03
C ARG A 408 24.57 -11.17 -14.54
N VAL A 409 24.50 -11.48 -15.83
CA VAL A 409 23.37 -12.18 -16.44
C VAL A 409 23.71 -13.66 -16.44
N LEU A 410 23.02 -14.43 -15.59
CA LEU A 410 23.22 -15.87 -15.47
C LEU A 410 22.72 -16.60 -16.73
N PRO A 411 23.38 -17.70 -17.13
CA PRO A 411 22.85 -18.54 -18.20
C PRO A 411 21.53 -19.17 -17.75
N PRO A 412 20.47 -19.15 -18.58
CA PRO A 412 19.23 -19.81 -18.23
C PRO A 412 19.41 -21.33 -18.23
N PRO A 413 18.68 -22.07 -17.37
CA PRO A 413 18.67 -23.52 -17.42
C PRO A 413 18.00 -24.01 -18.70
N LYS A 414 18.40 -25.20 -19.17
CA LYS A 414 17.69 -25.89 -20.25
C LYS A 414 16.45 -26.58 -19.67
N LEU A 415 15.33 -26.46 -20.37
CA LEU A 415 14.08 -27.10 -19.97
C LEU A 415 13.90 -28.41 -20.71
N GLN A 416 13.83 -29.51 -19.97
CA GLN A 416 13.69 -30.84 -20.53
C GLN A 416 12.22 -31.19 -20.74
N TYR A 417 11.85 -31.49 -21.99
CA TYR A 417 10.52 -31.97 -22.37
C TYR A 417 10.51 -33.49 -22.64
N GLY A 418 9.31 -34.03 -22.79
CA GLY A 418 9.05 -35.45 -23.02
C GLY A 418 8.68 -35.71 -24.47
N GLY A 419 7.72 -36.62 -24.66
CA GLY A 419 7.24 -37.04 -25.97
C GLY A 419 8.10 -38.09 -26.66
N ARG A 420 7.53 -38.75 -27.67
CA ARG A 420 8.29 -39.54 -28.66
C ARG A 420 8.65 -38.59 -29.80
N VAL A 421 9.92 -38.57 -30.20
CA VAL A 421 10.28 -37.91 -31.46
C VAL A 421 9.60 -38.69 -32.57
N SER A 422 8.53 -38.15 -33.15
CA SER A 422 8.09 -38.56 -34.47
C SER A 422 9.26 -38.25 -35.39
N SER A 423 10.07 -39.27 -35.68
CA SER A 423 11.18 -39.22 -36.62
C SER A 423 10.74 -38.44 -37.85
N LEU A 424 11.55 -37.43 -38.21
CA LEU A 424 11.55 -36.78 -39.51
C LEU A 424 11.27 -37.84 -40.60
N SER A 425 10.04 -37.87 -41.10
CA SER A 425 9.68 -38.61 -42.30
C SER A 425 10.26 -37.86 -43.49
N GLY A 426 11.51 -38.16 -43.83
CA GLY A 426 12.17 -37.63 -45.00
C GLY A 426 13.67 -37.56 -44.84
N GLN A 427 14.36 -38.57 -45.39
CA GLN A 427 15.82 -38.73 -45.49
C GLN A 427 16.53 -39.14 -44.20
N VAL A 428 16.82 -40.44 -44.03
CA VAL A 428 18.19 -40.99 -44.13
C VAL A 428 18.07 -42.51 -44.40
N ARG A 429 18.87 -42.95 -45.38
CA ARG A 429 19.07 -44.32 -45.86
C ARG A 429 19.72 -45.20 -44.79
N ASN A 430 19.36 -46.49 -44.79
CA ASN A 430 20.14 -47.65 -44.35
C ASN A 430 21.15 -47.44 -43.20
N PHE A 431 20.76 -47.83 -41.98
CA PHE A 431 21.72 -48.34 -41.01
C PHE A 431 21.29 -49.72 -40.53
N GLN A 432 22.16 -50.69 -40.80
CA GLN A 432 22.04 -52.09 -40.41
C GLN A 432 22.00 -52.26 -38.89
N LEU A 433 21.25 -53.28 -38.49
CA LEU A 433 21.13 -53.84 -37.16
C LEU A 433 22.49 -54.06 -36.48
N ILE A 434 22.73 -53.33 -35.39
CA ILE A 434 23.62 -53.77 -34.32
C ILE A 434 22.84 -53.72 -33.01
N ASN A 435 22.78 -54.88 -32.36
CA ASN A 435 22.18 -55.13 -31.06
C ASN A 435 22.77 -54.17 -29.98
N ASN A 436 21.91 -53.73 -29.05
CA ASN A 436 22.16 -52.80 -27.92
C ASN A 436 21.96 -51.29 -28.15
N LEU A 437 21.01 -50.88 -29.01
CA LEU A 437 20.61 -49.46 -29.14
C LEU A 437 19.09 -49.22 -28.98
N TYR A 438 18.36 -50.03 -28.22
CA TYR A 438 16.94 -49.76 -27.97
C TYR A 438 16.65 -48.75 -26.85
N LEU A 439 17.70 -48.26 -26.15
CA LEU A 439 17.53 -47.31 -25.04
C LEU A 439 18.00 -45.88 -25.32
N PHE A 440 18.59 -45.57 -26.49
CA PHE A 440 19.36 -44.33 -26.66
C PHE A 440 18.82 -43.30 -27.67
N LEU A 441 17.62 -43.50 -28.24
CA LEU A 441 16.99 -42.52 -29.15
C LEU A 441 15.69 -41.91 -28.61
N LYS A 442 15.59 -41.72 -27.28
CA LYS A 442 14.77 -40.61 -26.77
C LYS A 442 15.64 -39.35 -26.88
N THR A 443 15.70 -38.74 -28.07
CA THR A 443 16.16 -37.35 -28.22
C THR A 443 15.14 -36.45 -27.53
N LYS A 444 15.32 -36.41 -26.22
CA LYS A 444 14.63 -35.63 -25.22
C LYS A 444 14.64 -34.17 -25.67
N GLN A 445 13.55 -33.69 -26.26
CA GLN A 445 13.48 -32.32 -26.78
C GLN A 445 13.75 -31.32 -25.64
N GLN A 446 14.58 -30.31 -25.92
CA GLN A 446 14.94 -29.29 -24.95
C GLN A 446 14.46 -27.92 -25.43
N ALA A 447 13.99 -27.08 -24.51
CA ALA A 447 13.81 -25.67 -24.77
C ALA A 447 14.93 -24.87 -24.11
N MET A 448 15.48 -23.91 -24.85
CA MET A 448 16.41 -22.92 -24.34
C MET A 448 15.65 -21.63 -24.11
N PRO A 449 15.51 -21.16 -22.86
CA PRO A 449 14.92 -19.85 -22.63
C PRO A 449 15.76 -18.75 -23.31
N ASN A 450 15.09 -17.87 -24.04
CA ASN A 450 15.67 -16.67 -24.63
C ASN A 450 15.06 -15.45 -23.96
N GLN A 451 15.88 -14.61 -23.33
CA GLN A 451 15.43 -13.44 -22.56
C GLN A 451 14.31 -13.76 -21.55
N GLY A 452 14.39 -14.94 -20.92
CA GLY A 452 13.41 -15.38 -19.92
C GLY A 452 12.12 -15.99 -20.48
N VAL A 453 12.00 -16.16 -21.81
CA VAL A 453 10.82 -16.71 -22.47
C VAL A 453 11.17 -17.98 -23.23
N TRP A 454 10.24 -18.93 -23.26
CA TRP A 454 10.28 -20.12 -24.13
C TRP A 454 8.84 -20.48 -24.52
N ASP A 455 8.68 -21.39 -25.48
CA ASP A 455 7.38 -21.91 -25.87
C ASP A 455 7.38 -23.44 -26.00
N MET A 456 6.18 -24.02 -26.12
CA MET A 456 5.97 -25.45 -26.32
C MET A 456 5.78 -25.85 -27.79
N ARG A 457 6.06 -24.98 -28.77
CA ARG A 457 5.89 -25.34 -30.19
C ARG A 457 6.81 -26.51 -30.54
N GLY A 458 6.21 -27.55 -31.10
CA GLY A 458 6.88 -28.81 -31.42
C GLY A 458 7.34 -29.62 -30.20
N LYS A 459 6.85 -29.31 -28.99
CA LYS A 459 7.26 -29.93 -27.71
C LYS A 459 6.07 -30.51 -26.96
N GLN A 460 6.28 -31.65 -26.33
CA GLN A 460 5.28 -32.34 -25.51
C GLN A 460 5.67 -32.34 -24.03
N PHE A 461 4.68 -32.35 -23.14
CA PHE A 461 4.91 -32.43 -21.69
C PHE A 461 5.89 -33.55 -21.33
N PHE A 462 6.67 -33.33 -20.27
CA PHE A 462 7.62 -34.33 -19.77
C PHE A 462 6.92 -35.65 -19.44
N THR A 463 5.81 -35.55 -18.70
CA THR A 463 4.86 -36.63 -18.45
C THR A 463 3.46 -36.11 -18.77
N GLY A 464 2.92 -36.48 -19.93
CA GLY A 464 1.57 -36.14 -20.32
C GLY A 464 0.53 -37.05 -19.69
N VAL A 465 -0.60 -36.48 -19.29
CA VAL A 465 -1.78 -37.23 -18.81
C VAL A 465 -2.74 -37.45 -19.96
N GLU A 466 -3.33 -38.63 -20.02
CA GLU A 466 -4.42 -38.94 -20.93
C GLU A 466 -5.76 -38.68 -20.23
N ILE A 467 -6.58 -37.79 -20.81
CA ILE A 467 -7.89 -37.40 -20.29
C ILE A 467 -8.95 -38.15 -21.09
N ARG A 468 -9.62 -39.12 -20.46
CA ARG A 468 -10.65 -39.99 -21.05
C ARG A 468 -12.06 -39.62 -20.63
N VAL A 469 -12.25 -39.24 -19.36
CA VAL A 469 -13.58 -38.91 -18.82
C VAL A 469 -13.57 -37.48 -18.30
N TRP A 470 -14.26 -36.59 -19.01
CA TRP A 470 -14.30 -35.17 -18.70
C TRP A 470 -15.68 -34.58 -19.04
N ALA A 471 -16.02 -33.45 -18.43
CA ALA A 471 -17.31 -32.79 -18.58
C ALA A 471 -17.17 -31.29 -18.86
N ILE A 472 -18.21 -30.67 -19.41
CA ILE A 472 -18.36 -29.22 -19.59
C ILE A 472 -19.60 -28.74 -18.83
N ALA A 473 -19.41 -27.72 -17.98
CA ALA A 473 -20.50 -26.99 -17.33
C ALA A 473 -20.48 -25.53 -17.79
N CYS A 474 -21.48 -25.12 -18.57
CA CYS A 474 -21.54 -23.77 -19.14
C CYS A 474 -22.46 -22.87 -18.32
N PHE A 475 -21.88 -21.94 -17.54
CA PHE A 475 -22.63 -20.92 -16.80
C PHE A 475 -22.83 -19.62 -17.59
N ALA A 476 -22.32 -19.57 -18.82
CA ALA A 476 -22.60 -18.48 -19.74
C ALA A 476 -23.98 -18.71 -20.41
N PRO A 477 -24.78 -17.65 -20.62
CA PRO A 477 -26.06 -17.79 -21.29
C PRO A 477 -25.93 -18.38 -22.70
N GLN A 478 -26.79 -19.34 -23.06
CA GLN A 478 -26.77 -20.03 -24.36
C GLN A 478 -26.86 -19.08 -25.56
N ARG A 479 -27.52 -17.93 -25.40
CA ARG A 479 -27.58 -16.86 -26.41
C ARG A 479 -26.22 -16.26 -26.75
N THR A 480 -25.30 -16.23 -25.77
CA THR A 480 -23.96 -15.65 -25.89
C THR A 480 -22.94 -16.72 -26.25
N VAL A 481 -23.04 -17.90 -25.61
CA VAL A 481 -22.21 -19.06 -25.89
C VAL A 481 -23.10 -20.17 -26.43
N ARG A 482 -23.14 -20.30 -27.76
CA ARG A 482 -23.94 -21.32 -28.46
C ARG A 482 -23.28 -22.69 -28.40
N GLU A 483 -24.04 -23.75 -28.63
CA GLU A 483 -23.52 -25.12 -28.63
C GLU A 483 -22.43 -25.34 -29.69
N ASP A 484 -22.56 -24.72 -30.86
CA ASP A 484 -21.51 -24.78 -31.91
C ASP A 484 -20.19 -24.16 -31.44
N ALA A 485 -20.25 -23.11 -30.62
CA ALA A 485 -19.06 -22.51 -30.03
C ALA A 485 -18.39 -23.45 -29.02
N LEU A 486 -19.17 -24.17 -28.21
CA LEU A 486 -18.66 -25.19 -27.28
C LEU A 486 -18.04 -26.38 -28.03
N ARG A 487 -18.66 -26.79 -29.15
CA ARG A 487 -18.13 -27.85 -30.01
C ARG A 487 -16.82 -27.43 -30.68
N SER A 488 -16.77 -26.21 -31.24
CA SER A 488 -15.56 -25.65 -31.84
C SER A 488 -14.43 -25.53 -30.81
N PHE A 489 -14.72 -25.01 -29.61
CA PHE A 489 -13.78 -24.96 -28.49
C PHE A 489 -13.25 -26.36 -28.14
N THR A 490 -14.13 -27.35 -28.03
CA THR A 490 -13.76 -28.74 -27.72
C THR A 490 -12.78 -29.31 -28.75
N THR A 491 -13.10 -29.17 -30.03
CA THR A 491 -12.23 -29.65 -31.12
C THR A 491 -10.85 -28.98 -31.09
N GLN A 492 -10.81 -27.66 -30.89
CA GLN A 492 -9.54 -26.93 -30.81
C GLN A 492 -8.74 -27.32 -29.57
N LEU A 493 -9.39 -27.45 -28.42
CA LEU A 493 -8.76 -27.87 -27.17
C LEU A 493 -8.15 -29.27 -27.31
N GLN A 494 -8.90 -30.22 -27.86
CA GLN A 494 -8.42 -31.58 -28.13
C GLN A 494 -7.19 -31.57 -29.04
N LYS A 495 -7.23 -30.82 -30.15
CA LYS A 495 -6.09 -30.68 -31.07
C LYS A 495 -4.83 -30.18 -30.34
N ILE A 496 -4.94 -29.06 -29.62
CA ILE A 496 -3.80 -28.48 -28.90
C ILE A 496 -3.31 -29.40 -27.76
N SER A 497 -4.23 -30.08 -27.07
CA SER A 497 -3.89 -31.03 -26.01
C SER A 497 -3.09 -32.23 -26.54
N ASN A 498 -3.47 -32.74 -27.72
CA ASN A 498 -2.76 -33.82 -28.41
C ASN A 498 -1.36 -33.37 -28.84
N ASP A 499 -1.24 -32.17 -29.44
CA ASP A 499 0.04 -31.60 -29.84
C ASP A 499 0.99 -31.42 -28.64
N ALA A 500 0.45 -31.05 -27.48
CA ALA A 500 1.19 -30.92 -26.23
C ALA A 500 1.48 -32.25 -25.52
N GLY A 501 1.00 -33.38 -26.04
CA GLY A 501 1.20 -34.72 -25.46
C GLY A 501 0.32 -35.01 -24.24
N MET A 502 -0.77 -34.27 -24.03
CA MET A 502 -1.81 -34.51 -23.02
C MET A 502 -3.14 -34.83 -23.72
N PRO A 503 -3.27 -36.01 -24.35
CA PRO A 503 -4.40 -36.28 -25.22
C PRO A 503 -5.73 -36.28 -24.47
N ILE A 504 -6.69 -35.46 -24.92
CA ILE A 504 -8.10 -35.52 -24.51
C ILE A 504 -8.84 -36.42 -25.50
N ILE A 505 -9.30 -37.55 -25.01
CA ILE A 505 -9.93 -38.61 -25.79
C ILE A 505 -11.44 -38.52 -25.69
N GLY A 506 -12.10 -38.55 -26.85
CA GLY A 506 -13.55 -38.59 -26.94
C GLY A 506 -14.24 -37.28 -26.56
N GLN A 507 -15.55 -37.24 -26.81
CA GLN A 507 -16.41 -36.12 -26.43
C GLN A 507 -16.62 -36.07 -24.91
N PRO A 508 -16.94 -34.89 -24.32
CA PRO A 508 -17.22 -34.81 -22.90
C PRO A 508 -18.41 -35.71 -22.54
N CYS A 509 -18.32 -36.41 -21.41
CA CYS A 509 -19.38 -37.31 -20.93
C CYS A 509 -20.64 -36.55 -20.47
N PHE A 510 -20.50 -35.25 -20.24
CA PHE A 510 -21.58 -34.35 -19.86
C PHE A 510 -21.30 -32.94 -20.40
N CYS A 511 -22.30 -32.30 -21.02
CA CYS A 511 -22.23 -30.91 -21.46
C CYS A 511 -23.60 -30.25 -21.26
N LYS A 512 -23.73 -29.34 -20.28
CA LYS A 512 -24.99 -28.65 -19.97
C LYS A 512 -24.78 -27.19 -19.59
N TYR A 513 -25.84 -26.41 -19.82
CA TYR A 513 -25.96 -25.03 -19.33
C TYR A 513 -26.51 -25.00 -17.91
N ALA A 514 -26.02 -24.08 -17.09
CA ALA A 514 -26.57 -23.74 -15.78
C ALA A 514 -26.53 -22.22 -15.57
N THR A 515 -27.28 -21.73 -14.59
CA THR A 515 -27.31 -20.30 -14.26
C THR A 515 -27.27 -20.12 -12.76
N GLY A 516 -26.40 -19.21 -12.30
CA GLY A 516 -26.29 -18.85 -10.89
C GLY A 516 -25.42 -19.80 -10.06
N PRO A 517 -24.93 -19.33 -8.90
CA PRO A 517 -24.05 -20.10 -8.02
C PRO A 517 -24.74 -21.32 -7.40
N ASP A 518 -26.06 -21.24 -7.17
CA ASP A 518 -26.84 -22.30 -6.50
C ASP A 518 -26.90 -23.61 -7.30
N GLN A 519 -26.59 -23.56 -8.60
CA GLN A 519 -26.57 -24.73 -9.48
C GLN A 519 -25.23 -25.48 -9.48
N VAL A 520 -24.16 -24.89 -8.92
CA VAL A 520 -22.82 -25.48 -8.94
C VAL A 520 -22.78 -26.77 -8.13
N GLU A 521 -23.19 -26.71 -6.87
CA GLU A 521 -23.10 -27.84 -5.94
C GLU A 521 -23.99 -29.03 -6.36
N PRO A 522 -25.28 -28.85 -6.71
CA PRO A 522 -26.11 -29.96 -7.20
C PRO A 522 -25.52 -30.62 -8.46
N MET A 523 -25.05 -29.81 -9.42
CA MET A 523 -24.46 -30.33 -10.65
C MET A 523 -23.19 -31.12 -10.37
N PHE A 524 -22.30 -30.61 -9.52
CA PHE A 524 -21.02 -31.26 -9.26
C PHE A 524 -21.18 -32.52 -8.43
N ARG A 525 -22.15 -32.56 -7.50
CA ARG A 525 -22.54 -33.79 -6.81
C ARG A 525 -23.03 -34.85 -7.79
N TYR A 526 -23.93 -34.48 -8.70
CA TYR A 526 -24.41 -35.37 -9.75
C TYR A 526 -23.27 -35.88 -10.64
N LEU A 527 -22.37 -35.00 -11.10
CA LEU A 527 -21.22 -35.41 -11.92
C LEU A 527 -20.32 -36.41 -11.20
N LYS A 528 -20.04 -36.16 -9.92
CA LYS A 528 -19.18 -37.02 -9.09
C LYS A 528 -19.82 -38.38 -8.81
N SER A 529 -21.13 -38.44 -8.58
CA SER A 529 -21.83 -39.71 -8.32
C SER A 529 -22.07 -40.53 -9.59
N THR A 530 -22.27 -39.86 -10.73
CA THR A 530 -22.66 -40.51 -11.99
C THR A 530 -21.45 -40.98 -12.80
N PHE A 531 -20.36 -40.22 -12.82
CA PHE A 531 -19.17 -40.52 -13.63
C PHE A 531 -17.99 -40.89 -12.71
N SER A 532 -17.90 -42.17 -12.34
CA SER A 532 -16.93 -42.69 -11.36
C SER A 532 -15.45 -42.46 -11.72
N GLN A 533 -15.13 -42.32 -13.00
CA GLN A 533 -13.77 -42.07 -13.52
C GLN A 533 -13.55 -40.61 -13.94
N LEU A 534 -14.43 -39.68 -13.58
CA LEU A 534 -14.34 -38.27 -13.99
C LEU A 534 -12.99 -37.64 -13.57
N GLN A 535 -12.24 -37.15 -14.56
CA GLN A 535 -10.91 -36.54 -14.38
C GLN A 535 -10.95 -35.01 -14.36
N LEU A 536 -11.89 -34.40 -15.08
CA LEU A 536 -11.93 -32.95 -15.29
C LEU A 536 -13.36 -32.43 -15.54
N VAL A 537 -13.68 -31.27 -14.97
CA VAL A 537 -14.87 -30.47 -15.35
C VAL A 537 -14.39 -29.11 -15.84
N CYS A 538 -14.61 -28.83 -17.13
CA CYS A 538 -14.35 -27.54 -17.74
C CYS A 538 -15.54 -26.60 -17.50
N VAL A 539 -15.33 -25.53 -16.75
CA VAL A 539 -16.39 -24.56 -16.41
C VAL A 539 -16.27 -23.31 -17.30
N VAL A 540 -17.32 -23.00 -18.06
CA VAL A 540 -17.37 -21.80 -18.92
C VAL A 540 -18.14 -20.69 -18.17
N LEU A 541 -17.51 -19.53 -17.99
CA LEU A 541 -18.03 -18.43 -17.18
C LEU A 541 -18.28 -17.17 -18.02
N PRO A 542 -19.32 -16.36 -17.72
CA PRO A 542 -19.63 -15.13 -18.45
C PRO A 542 -18.78 -13.92 -18.03
N GLY A 543 -17.51 -14.13 -17.67
CA GLY A 543 -16.63 -13.10 -17.11
C GLY A 543 -16.63 -13.09 -15.57
N LYS A 544 -16.64 -11.90 -14.94
CA LYS A 544 -16.61 -11.77 -13.47
C LYS A 544 -17.98 -12.12 -12.88
N THR A 545 -18.04 -13.19 -12.10
CA THR A 545 -19.28 -13.75 -11.56
C THR A 545 -19.04 -14.38 -10.19
N PRO A 546 -20.01 -14.39 -9.26
CA PRO A 546 -19.91 -15.12 -7.99
C PRO A 546 -19.88 -16.65 -8.14
N VAL A 547 -20.02 -17.18 -9.36
CA VAL A 547 -19.94 -18.63 -9.65
C VAL A 547 -18.51 -19.17 -9.51
N TYR A 548 -17.48 -18.34 -9.78
CA TYR A 548 -16.07 -18.68 -9.56
C TYR A 548 -15.67 -18.33 -8.14
#